data_AF-A0A9X3WDK6-F1
#
_entry.id   AF-A0A9X3WDK6-F1
#
_cell.length_a   1.000
_cell.length_b   1.000
_cell.length_c   1.000
_cell.angle_alpha   90.00
_cell.angle_beta   90.00
_cell.angle_gamma   90.00
#
_symmetry.space_group_name_H-M   'P 1'
#
loop_
_entity.id
_entity.type
_entity.pdbx_description
1 polymer ?
#
loop_
_entity_poly.entity_id
_entity_poly.type
_entity_poly.pdbx_seq_one_letter_code
_entity_poly.pdbx_strand_id
1 'polypeptide(L)'
;MLSNQQIEACKHELLHDQQELKAHLEDHYGLKYELIKESMGELSNYDNHPADHGTALFEREKDIALNEHAEQELKDIKAALAAIDQGTYGKCEVCGADIPFDRLEVIPTTLRCVQHAEQEVKQVRPVEEDVFHSSVNEVESEVEEEESTGFDPEDTWQRVEKFGSSDGPSDFYDTDKDYQDMYFNSDELVSSVEDVEGFLITDMDGNYIGVNNNHEAYEDYLDENDVSSIMYD
;
A
#
# COMPACT_ATOMS: atom_id res chain seq x y z
N MET A 1 -30.60 19.28 24.68
CA MET A 1 -30.56 18.49 25.93
C MET A 1 -31.31 17.18 25.75
N LEU A 2 -30.62 16.06 25.98
CA LEU A 2 -31.18 14.71 25.86
C LEU A 2 -32.14 14.40 27.00
N SER A 3 -33.15 13.59 26.72
CA SER A 3 -34.03 13.05 27.74
C SER A 3 -33.37 11.88 28.48
N ASN A 4 -33.75 11.65 29.74
CA ASN A 4 -33.24 10.50 30.50
C ASN A 4 -33.57 9.15 29.82
N GLN A 5 -34.68 9.07 29.08
CA GLN A 5 -35.03 7.87 28.32
C GLN A 5 -34.07 7.61 27.17
N GLN A 6 -33.62 8.65 26.47
CA GLN A 6 -32.63 8.54 25.39
C GLN A 6 -31.26 8.10 25.92
N ILE A 7 -30.85 8.64 27.07
CA ILE A 7 -29.57 8.26 27.69
C ILE A 7 -29.60 6.79 28.14
N GLU A 8 -30.71 6.33 28.74
CA GLU A 8 -30.86 4.92 29.12
C GLU A 8 -30.88 3.98 27.91
N ALA A 9 -31.47 4.40 26.78
CA ALA A 9 -31.44 3.61 25.54
C ALA A 9 -29.99 3.41 25.04
N CYS A 10 -29.23 4.50 24.89
CA CYS A 10 -27.82 4.42 24.49
C CYS A 10 -26.98 3.63 25.50
N LYS A 11 -27.27 3.77 26.82
CA LYS A 11 -26.57 3.01 27.86
C LYS A 11 -26.79 1.51 27.72
N HIS A 12 -28.03 1.09 27.44
CA HIS A 12 -28.35 -0.32 27.26
C HIS A 12 -27.62 -0.90 26.04
N GLU A 13 -27.58 -0.17 24.93
CA GLU A 13 -26.84 -0.54 23.72
C GLU A 13 -25.33 -0.67 23.99
N LEU A 14 -24.71 0.36 24.59
CA LEU A 14 -23.29 0.32 24.95
C LEU A 14 -22.93 -0.85 25.89
N LEU A 15 -23.84 -1.25 26.78
CA LEU A 15 -23.63 -2.40 27.67
C LEU A 15 -23.76 -3.74 26.95
N HIS A 16 -24.67 -3.83 25.98
CA HIS A 16 -24.79 -4.99 25.10
C HIS A 16 -23.50 -5.16 24.29
N ASP A 17 -23.07 -4.10 23.60
CA ASP A 17 -21.89 -4.10 22.75
C ASP A 17 -20.62 -4.40 23.56
N GLN A 18 -20.51 -3.85 24.77
CA GLN A 18 -19.41 -4.18 25.67
C GLN A 18 -19.32 -5.68 25.98
N GLN A 19 -20.45 -6.35 26.19
CA GLN A 19 -20.48 -7.78 26.50
C GLN A 19 -20.07 -8.61 25.29
N GLU A 20 -20.57 -8.26 24.11
CA GLU A 20 -20.23 -8.92 22.85
C GLU A 20 -18.73 -8.76 22.53
N LEU A 21 -18.19 -7.54 22.60
CA LEU A 21 -16.77 -7.28 22.35
C LEU A 21 -15.85 -7.97 23.35
N LYS A 22 -16.24 -8.04 24.64
CA LYS A 22 -15.45 -8.76 25.64
C LYS A 22 -15.37 -10.25 25.33
N ALA A 23 -16.48 -10.86 24.89
CA ALA A 23 -16.48 -12.26 24.48
C ALA A 23 -15.55 -12.50 23.27
N HIS A 24 -15.50 -11.57 22.33
CA HIS A 24 -14.60 -11.65 21.16
C HIS A 24 -13.13 -11.48 21.56
N LEU A 25 -12.81 -10.53 22.44
CA LEU A 25 -11.45 -10.31 22.92
C LEU A 25 -10.92 -11.43 23.81
N GLU A 26 -11.78 -12.19 24.50
CA GLU A 26 -11.35 -13.38 25.27
C GLU A 26 -10.75 -14.48 24.38
N ASP A 27 -11.20 -14.59 23.12
CA ASP A 27 -10.62 -15.50 22.12
C ASP A 27 -9.31 -14.95 21.50
N HIS A 28 -8.99 -13.68 21.78
CA HIS A 28 -7.81 -12.97 21.30
C HIS A 28 -7.59 -13.08 19.77
N TYR A 29 -8.64 -13.32 18.98
CA TYR A 29 -8.52 -13.57 17.53
C TYR A 29 -7.47 -14.65 17.17
N GLY A 30 -7.26 -15.66 18.03
CA GLY A 30 -6.23 -16.68 17.80
C GLY A 30 -4.78 -16.19 17.96
N LEU A 31 -4.56 -14.95 18.43
CA LEU A 31 -3.26 -14.33 18.70
C LEU A 31 -2.49 -14.94 19.87
N LYS A 32 -2.96 -16.05 20.43
CA LYS A 32 -2.31 -16.78 21.55
C LYS A 32 -0.86 -17.17 21.24
N TYR A 33 -0.53 -17.34 19.96
CA TYR A 33 0.81 -17.71 19.50
C TYR A 33 1.52 -16.48 18.93
N GLU A 34 2.67 -16.13 19.53
CA GLU A 34 3.48 -14.99 19.08
C GLU A 34 4.13 -15.24 17.71
N LEU A 35 4.47 -16.50 17.40
CA LEU A 35 5.11 -16.85 16.13
C LEU A 35 4.10 -17.33 15.08
N ILE A 36 4.22 -16.80 13.86
CA ILE A 36 3.39 -17.18 12.69
C ILE A 36 3.44 -18.69 12.42
N LYS A 37 4.62 -19.32 12.55
CA LYS A 37 4.76 -20.77 12.37
C LYS A 37 3.89 -21.57 13.35
N GLU A 38 3.74 -21.08 14.58
CA GLU A 38 2.96 -21.74 15.63
C GLU A 38 1.46 -21.54 15.41
N SER A 39 1.04 -20.38 14.89
CA SER A 39 -0.37 -20.16 14.50
C SER A 39 -0.78 -21.02 13.30
N MET A 40 0.14 -21.34 12.38
CA MET A 40 -0.11 -22.25 11.26
C MET A 40 -0.07 -23.74 11.64
N GLY A 41 0.39 -24.07 12.86
CA GLY A 41 0.61 -25.45 13.27
C GLY A 41 1.81 -26.13 12.61
N GLU A 42 2.72 -25.34 12.01
CA GLU A 42 3.87 -25.83 11.28
C GLU A 42 5.12 -25.93 12.17
N LEU A 43 5.89 -27.00 12.00
CA LEU A 43 7.13 -27.22 12.76
C LEU A 43 8.34 -26.50 12.11
N SER A 44 8.27 -26.19 10.82
CA SER A 44 9.35 -25.54 10.06
C SER A 44 8.79 -24.73 8.87
N ASN A 45 9.41 -23.58 8.62
CA ASN A 45 9.09 -22.71 7.48
C ASN A 45 9.89 -23.06 6.22
N TYR A 46 10.85 -23.98 6.32
CA TYR A 46 11.84 -24.26 5.27
C TYR A 46 11.26 -24.96 4.02
N ASP A 47 10.18 -25.71 4.19
CA ASP A 47 9.54 -26.48 3.10
C ASP A 47 8.36 -25.75 2.45
N ASN A 48 8.02 -24.55 2.95
CA ASN A 48 6.88 -23.79 2.46
C ASN A 48 7.26 -22.91 1.27
N HIS A 49 6.36 -22.81 0.31
CA HIS A 49 6.54 -21.92 -0.83
C HIS A 49 6.52 -20.45 -0.37
N PRO A 50 7.38 -19.55 -0.90
CA PRO A 50 7.41 -18.14 -0.48
C PRO A 50 6.06 -17.41 -0.59
N ALA A 51 5.25 -17.75 -1.60
CA ALA A 51 3.91 -17.17 -1.76
C ALA A 51 2.93 -17.58 -0.65
N ASP A 52 3.07 -18.81 -0.12
CA ASP A 52 2.22 -19.29 0.98
C ASP A 52 2.58 -18.56 2.29
N HIS A 53 3.87 -18.25 2.49
CA HIS A 53 4.32 -17.40 3.59
C HIS A 53 3.74 -15.98 3.52
N GLY A 54 3.72 -15.38 2.33
CA GLY A 54 3.11 -14.06 2.14
C GLY A 54 1.62 -14.05 2.49
N THR A 55 0.89 -15.05 2.03
CA THR A 55 -0.54 -15.23 2.36
C THR A 55 -0.76 -15.39 3.86
N ALA A 56 0.05 -16.24 4.51
CA ALA A 56 -0.06 -16.48 5.95
C ALA A 56 0.28 -15.23 6.78
N LEU A 57 1.29 -14.46 6.36
CA LEU A 57 1.64 -13.18 6.99
C LEU A 57 0.50 -12.17 6.87
N PHE A 58 -0.09 -12.04 5.69
CA PHE A 58 -1.22 -11.14 5.46
C PHE A 58 -2.42 -11.48 6.37
N GLU A 59 -2.79 -12.76 6.45
CA GLU A 59 -3.86 -13.21 7.33
C GLU A 59 -3.54 -12.91 8.81
N ARG A 60 -2.29 -13.12 9.22
CA ARG A 60 -1.80 -12.80 10.56
C ARG A 60 -1.91 -11.30 10.89
N GLU A 61 -1.52 -10.44 9.95
CA GLU A 61 -1.60 -8.98 10.09
C GLU A 61 -3.05 -8.50 10.19
N LYS A 62 -3.94 -9.09 9.39
CA LYS A 62 -5.39 -8.84 9.48
C LYS A 62 -5.94 -9.17 10.87
N ASP A 63 -5.59 -10.32 11.43
CA ASP A 63 -6.05 -10.71 12.77
C ASP A 63 -5.57 -9.75 13.86
N ILE A 64 -4.32 -9.27 13.75
CA ILE A 64 -3.76 -8.25 14.66
C ILE A 64 -4.55 -6.95 14.54
N ALA A 65 -4.79 -6.46 13.33
CA ALA A 65 -5.54 -5.24 13.09
C ALA A 65 -6.98 -5.32 13.64
N LEU A 66 -7.64 -6.47 13.48
CA LEU A 66 -8.98 -6.71 14.05
C LEU A 66 -8.97 -6.69 15.59
N ASN A 67 -7.96 -7.29 16.22
CA ASN A 67 -7.83 -7.25 17.68
C ASN A 67 -7.58 -5.82 18.18
N GLU A 68 -6.67 -5.07 17.56
CA GLU A 68 -6.40 -3.68 17.92
C GLU A 68 -7.66 -2.80 17.75
N HIS A 69 -8.41 -3.01 16.67
CA HIS A 69 -9.67 -2.31 16.44
C HIS A 69 -10.69 -2.62 17.55
N ALA A 70 -10.86 -3.89 17.91
CA ALA A 70 -11.77 -4.29 18.99
C ALA A 70 -11.34 -3.73 20.36
N GLU A 71 -10.04 -3.70 20.67
CA GLU A 71 -9.54 -3.09 21.90
C GLU A 71 -9.85 -1.58 21.96
N GLN A 72 -9.67 -0.88 20.84
CA GLN A 72 -9.95 0.55 20.73
C GLN A 72 -11.45 0.83 20.84
N GLU A 73 -12.31 0.04 20.18
CA GLU A 73 -13.76 0.15 20.31
C GLU A 73 -14.23 -0.11 21.75
N LEU A 74 -13.68 -1.12 22.44
CA LEU A 74 -13.97 -1.37 23.86
C LEU A 74 -13.59 -0.18 24.75
N LYS A 75 -12.48 0.49 24.43
CA LYS A 75 -12.03 1.69 25.15
C LYS A 75 -13.01 2.85 24.93
N ASP A 76 -13.50 3.03 23.72
CA ASP A 76 -14.46 4.08 23.38
C ASP A 76 -15.82 3.83 24.06
N ILE A 77 -16.29 2.58 24.09
CA ILE A 77 -17.49 2.18 24.85
C ILE A 77 -17.32 2.49 26.34
N LYS A 78 -16.17 2.16 26.94
CA LYS A 78 -15.89 2.47 28.36
C LYS A 78 -15.88 3.98 28.62
N ALA A 79 -15.32 4.77 27.71
CA ALA A 79 -15.32 6.23 27.82
C ALA A 79 -16.75 6.80 27.76
N ALA A 80 -17.58 6.30 26.83
CA ALA A 80 -18.98 6.71 26.72
C ALA A 80 -19.80 6.37 27.97
N LEU A 81 -19.67 5.15 28.51
CA LEU A 81 -20.31 4.75 29.76
C LEU A 81 -19.86 5.61 30.95
N ALA A 82 -18.57 5.93 31.03
CA ALA A 82 -18.04 6.81 32.07
C ALA A 82 -18.61 8.24 31.95
N ALA A 83 -18.80 8.76 30.74
CA ALA A 83 -19.44 10.06 30.52
C ALA A 83 -20.92 10.05 30.92
N ILE A 84 -21.62 8.93 30.73
CA ILE A 84 -23.00 8.75 31.21
C ILE A 84 -23.05 8.81 32.73
N ASP A 85 -22.17 8.08 33.41
CA ASP A 85 -22.12 8.06 34.88
C ASP A 85 -21.71 9.42 35.48
N GLN A 86 -20.91 10.21 34.76
CA GLN A 86 -20.53 11.57 35.14
C GLN A 86 -21.58 12.64 34.77
N GLY A 87 -22.60 12.28 33.99
CA GLY A 87 -23.63 13.22 33.50
C GLY A 87 -23.15 14.20 32.44
N THR A 88 -22.01 13.92 31.78
CA THR A 88 -21.45 14.73 30.69
C THR A 88 -21.83 14.20 29.30
N TYR A 89 -22.44 13.02 29.23
CA TYR A 89 -22.84 12.38 27.98
C TYR A 89 -23.79 13.25 27.15
N GLY A 90 -23.56 13.23 25.83
CA GLY A 90 -24.31 14.03 24.87
C GLY A 90 -23.90 15.49 24.79
N LYS A 91 -22.77 15.87 25.38
CA LYS A 91 -22.08 17.13 25.13
C LYS A 91 -20.70 16.86 24.57
N CYS A 92 -20.30 17.67 23.60
CA CYS A 92 -18.99 17.56 23.00
C CYS A 92 -17.89 17.89 24.03
N GLU A 93 -16.91 17.01 24.18
CA GLU A 93 -15.78 17.21 25.09
C GLU A 93 -14.90 18.42 24.74
N VAL A 94 -14.91 18.86 23.46
CA VAL A 94 -14.08 19.96 22.97
C VAL A 94 -14.77 21.31 23.13
N CYS A 95 -15.99 21.46 22.61
CA CYS A 95 -16.70 22.75 22.60
C CYS A 95 -17.87 22.85 23.58
N GLY A 96 -18.25 21.75 24.25
CA GLY A 96 -19.38 21.72 25.17
C GLY A 96 -20.76 21.80 24.52
N ALA A 97 -20.85 21.84 23.19
CA ALA A 97 -22.12 21.88 22.47
C ALA A 97 -22.89 20.54 22.60
N ASP A 98 -24.22 20.61 22.59
CA ASP A 98 -25.08 19.42 22.61
C ASP A 98 -24.86 18.58 21.34
N ILE A 99 -24.69 17.27 21.51
CA ILE A 99 -24.59 16.30 20.41
C ILE A 99 -26.03 15.88 20.02
N PRO A 100 -26.41 15.94 18.73
CA PRO A 100 -27.73 15.51 18.28
C PRO A 100 -28.01 14.04 18.63
N PHE A 101 -29.25 13.74 19.06
CA PHE A 101 -29.64 12.37 19.41
C PHE A 101 -29.51 11.42 18.21
N ASP A 102 -29.94 11.84 17.02
CA ASP A 102 -29.83 11.05 15.79
C ASP A 102 -28.39 10.56 15.51
N ARG A 103 -27.38 11.29 15.98
CA ARG A 103 -25.98 10.87 15.90
C ARG A 103 -25.63 9.84 16.97
N LEU A 104 -26.10 10.03 18.20
CA LEU A 104 -25.87 9.11 19.32
C LEU A 104 -26.63 7.79 19.16
N GLU A 105 -27.75 7.81 18.42
CA GLU A 105 -28.49 6.61 18.05
C GLU A 105 -27.74 5.75 17.03
N VAL A 106 -26.89 6.36 16.18
CA VAL A 106 -26.07 5.63 15.19
C VAL A 106 -24.68 5.30 15.73
N ILE A 107 -24.09 6.19 16.53
CA ILE A 107 -22.75 6.07 17.08
C ILE A 107 -22.79 6.41 18.58
N PRO A 108 -23.26 5.48 19.44
CA PRO A 108 -23.46 5.76 20.86
C PRO A 108 -22.14 5.98 21.62
N THR A 109 -21.01 5.56 21.05
CA THR A 109 -19.66 5.74 21.62
C THR A 109 -19.11 7.16 21.46
N THR A 110 -19.73 8.02 20.64
CA THR A 110 -19.16 9.32 20.30
C THR A 110 -19.30 10.36 21.43
N LEU A 111 -18.18 11.00 21.79
CA LEU A 111 -18.11 12.07 22.78
C LEU A 111 -17.85 13.46 22.16
N ARG A 112 -17.87 13.54 20.82
CA ARG A 112 -17.57 14.76 20.06
C ARG A 112 -18.68 15.09 19.08
N CYS A 113 -18.93 16.39 18.87
CA CYS A 113 -19.85 16.84 17.83
C CYS A 113 -19.24 16.64 16.44
N VAL A 114 -20.05 16.74 15.39
CA VAL A 114 -19.62 16.53 13.99
C VAL A 114 -18.43 17.40 13.59
N GLN A 115 -18.34 18.64 14.09
CA GLN A 115 -17.24 19.56 13.79
C GLN A 115 -15.91 19.16 14.43
N HIS A 116 -15.93 18.38 15.51
CA HIS A 116 -14.74 17.92 16.24
C HIS A 116 -14.58 16.39 16.19
N ALA A 117 -15.45 15.69 15.46
CA ALA A 117 -15.23 14.30 15.10
C ALA A 117 -14.02 14.29 14.17
N GLU A 118 -12.97 13.56 14.56
CA GLU A 118 -11.67 13.57 13.89
C GLU A 118 -11.82 13.43 12.37
N GLN A 119 -11.39 14.48 11.66
CA GLN A 119 -11.21 14.52 10.21
C GLN A 119 -9.72 14.41 9.85
N GLU A 120 -8.86 13.97 10.76
CA GLU A 120 -7.52 13.56 10.40
C GLU A 120 -7.57 12.12 9.90
N VAL A 121 -7.92 11.96 8.62
CA VAL A 121 -7.39 10.83 7.87
C VAL A 121 -5.89 11.05 7.90
N LYS A 122 -5.19 10.41 8.84
CA LYS A 122 -3.74 10.37 8.78
C LYS A 122 -3.42 9.67 7.47
N GLN A 123 -3.10 10.45 6.45
CA GLN A 123 -2.42 9.95 5.27
C GLN A 123 -1.01 9.58 5.70
N VAL A 124 -0.87 8.50 6.47
CA VAL A 124 0.41 7.81 6.62
C VAL A 124 0.55 6.95 5.38
N ARG A 125 0.64 7.61 4.23
CA ARG A 125 1.12 6.96 3.02
C ARG A 125 2.64 6.86 3.16
N PRO A 126 3.27 5.76 2.71
CA PRO A 126 4.71 5.67 2.67
C PRO A 126 5.30 6.90 1.95
N VAL A 127 6.47 7.38 2.38
CA VAL A 127 7.13 8.55 1.76
C VAL A 127 7.44 8.32 0.28
N GLU A 128 7.56 7.05 -0.09
CA GLU A 128 7.71 6.57 -1.45
C GLU A 128 6.56 7.03 -2.34
N GLU A 129 5.33 7.12 -1.81
CA GLU A 129 4.17 7.57 -2.60
C GLU A 129 4.13 9.07 -2.89
N ASP A 130 4.97 9.87 -2.23
CA ASP A 130 5.16 11.29 -2.60
C ASP A 130 5.95 11.42 -3.92
N VAL A 131 6.69 10.37 -4.31
CA VAL A 131 7.54 10.31 -5.50
C VAL A 131 6.96 9.35 -6.54
N PHE A 132 6.41 8.21 -6.10
CA PHE A 132 5.82 7.17 -6.95
C PHE A 132 4.30 7.25 -6.91
N HIS A 133 3.68 7.49 -8.07
CA HIS A 133 2.23 7.50 -8.17
C HIS A 133 1.67 6.07 -8.17
N SER A 134 0.51 5.90 -7.53
CA SER A 134 -0.13 4.58 -7.33
C SER A 134 -0.77 3.99 -8.61
N SER A 135 -0.81 4.73 -9.71
CA SER A 135 -1.49 4.34 -10.95
C SER A 135 -0.50 3.82 -11.99
N VAL A 136 -0.71 2.58 -12.44
CA VAL A 136 0.00 1.91 -13.55
C VAL A 136 -0.27 2.57 -14.92
N ASN A 137 -1.12 3.61 -14.99
CA ASN A 137 -1.72 4.06 -16.26
C ASN A 137 -2.16 5.55 -16.29
N GLU A 138 -1.66 6.44 -15.44
CA GLU A 138 -2.14 7.84 -15.45
C GLU A 138 -1.03 8.90 -15.27
N VAL A 139 -0.43 9.36 -16.38
CA VAL A 139 -0.74 10.60 -17.15
C VAL A 139 -0.81 11.94 -16.38
N GLU A 140 -0.15 12.09 -15.22
CA GLU A 140 0.00 13.42 -14.57
C GLU A 140 1.43 13.75 -14.11
N SER A 141 2.48 13.22 -14.74
CA SER A 141 3.80 13.85 -14.67
C SER A 141 3.88 14.99 -15.69
N GLU A 142 4.31 16.18 -15.25
CA GLU A 142 4.71 17.30 -16.14
C GLU A 142 5.97 16.97 -16.98
N VAL A 143 6.55 15.79 -16.75
CA VAL A 143 7.65 15.19 -17.51
C VAL A 143 7.02 14.24 -18.52
N GLU A 144 7.33 14.42 -19.80
CA GLU A 144 6.94 13.49 -20.86
C GLU A 144 7.38 12.08 -20.42
N GLU A 145 6.46 11.10 -20.42
CA GLU A 145 6.64 9.74 -19.87
C GLU A 145 7.96 9.10 -20.35
N GLU A 146 8.42 9.43 -21.56
CA GLU A 146 9.65 8.92 -22.19
C GLU A 146 10.98 9.46 -21.58
N GLU A 147 10.98 10.55 -20.81
CA GLU A 147 12.21 11.12 -20.20
C GLU A 147 12.40 10.71 -18.71
N SER A 148 11.43 10.00 -18.12
CA SER A 148 11.49 9.61 -16.71
C SER A 148 12.29 8.31 -16.53
N THR A 149 13.57 8.42 -16.15
CA THR A 149 14.43 7.24 -15.92
C THR A 149 14.13 6.48 -14.61
N GLY A 150 13.09 6.85 -13.87
CA GLY A 150 12.81 6.37 -12.54
C GLY A 150 12.00 5.07 -12.57
N PHE A 151 12.49 4.03 -11.87
CA PHE A 151 11.83 2.73 -11.83
C PHE A 151 10.43 2.81 -11.20
N ASP A 152 9.39 2.58 -12.00
CA ASP A 152 8.00 2.79 -11.62
C ASP A 152 7.17 1.47 -11.68
N PRO A 153 5.85 1.52 -11.38
CA PRO A 153 5.00 0.34 -11.49
C PRO A 153 4.90 -0.24 -12.91
N GLU A 154 5.02 0.56 -13.97
CA GLU A 154 5.04 0.08 -15.36
C GLU A 154 6.30 -0.76 -15.61
N ASP A 155 7.48 -0.29 -15.18
CA ASP A 155 8.75 -1.02 -15.28
C ASP A 155 8.69 -2.40 -14.60
N THR A 156 8.00 -2.49 -13.46
CA THR A 156 7.82 -3.78 -12.77
C THR A 156 7.05 -4.77 -13.62
N TRP A 157 6.06 -4.32 -14.38
CA TRP A 157 5.27 -5.15 -15.27
C TRP A 157 6.09 -5.55 -16.51
N GLN A 158 6.72 -4.59 -17.18
CA GLN A 158 7.57 -4.81 -18.36
C GLN A 158 8.66 -5.87 -18.07
N ARG A 159 9.28 -5.82 -16.89
CA ARG A 159 10.32 -6.78 -16.48
C ARG A 159 9.80 -8.22 -16.38
N VAL A 160 8.55 -8.41 -16.01
CA VAL A 160 7.90 -9.73 -15.96
C VAL A 160 7.42 -10.12 -17.36
N GLU A 161 6.91 -9.17 -18.13
CA GLU A 161 6.41 -9.36 -19.50
C GLU A 161 7.46 -9.97 -20.44
N LYS A 162 8.74 -9.58 -20.28
CA LYS A 162 9.88 -10.15 -21.02
C LYS A 162 10.01 -11.67 -20.88
N PHE A 163 9.51 -12.26 -19.80
CA PHE A 163 9.55 -13.71 -19.59
C PHE A 163 8.29 -14.44 -20.12
N GLY A 164 7.32 -13.71 -20.67
CA GLY A 164 6.29 -14.24 -21.55
C GLY A 164 4.89 -13.68 -21.32
N SER A 165 4.45 -12.78 -22.22
CA SER A 165 3.05 -12.41 -22.42
C SER A 165 2.32 -13.26 -23.48
N SER A 166 3.07 -14.08 -24.25
CA SER A 166 2.61 -14.79 -25.46
C SER A 166 2.31 -13.89 -26.66
N ASP A 167 2.58 -12.59 -26.56
CA ASP A 167 2.44 -11.66 -27.68
C ASP A 167 3.55 -11.88 -28.71
N GLY A 168 3.23 -11.66 -29.99
CA GLY A 168 4.19 -11.68 -31.08
C GLY A 168 4.05 -10.46 -31.99
N PRO A 169 4.90 -10.34 -33.04
CA PRO A 169 4.91 -9.17 -33.91
C PRO A 169 3.58 -8.92 -34.64
N SER A 170 2.71 -9.93 -34.72
CA SER A 170 1.36 -9.81 -35.28
C SER A 170 0.35 -9.13 -34.37
N ASP A 171 0.63 -9.05 -33.07
CA ASP A 171 -0.25 -8.49 -32.05
C ASP A 171 -0.03 -6.99 -31.86
N PHE A 172 1.12 -6.48 -32.33
CA PHE A 172 1.47 -5.05 -32.32
C PHE A 172 1.20 -4.38 -33.67
N TYR A 173 0.92 -3.07 -33.61
CA TYR A 173 0.78 -2.24 -34.81
C TYR A 173 2.12 -1.84 -35.42
N ASP A 174 3.18 -1.85 -34.60
CA ASP A 174 4.55 -1.58 -35.02
C ASP A 174 5.21 -2.87 -35.51
N THR A 175 5.68 -2.85 -36.76
CA THR A 175 6.25 -4.02 -37.44
C THR A 175 7.75 -4.18 -37.24
N ASP A 176 8.40 -3.19 -36.61
CA ASP A 176 9.86 -3.15 -36.51
C ASP A 176 10.38 -3.87 -35.24
N LYS A 177 9.48 -4.29 -34.35
CA LYS A 177 9.84 -4.98 -33.10
C LYS A 177 10.25 -6.45 -33.31
N ASP A 178 11.37 -6.85 -32.70
CA ASP A 178 11.80 -8.27 -32.63
C ASP A 178 11.09 -9.00 -31.48
N TYR A 179 11.06 -10.33 -31.52
CA TYR A 179 10.48 -11.20 -30.48
C TYR A 179 11.05 -10.95 -29.08
N GLN A 180 12.21 -10.31 -28.97
CA GLN A 180 12.84 -9.94 -27.70
C GLN A 180 12.26 -8.66 -27.09
N ASP A 181 11.57 -7.86 -27.91
CA ASP A 181 11.11 -6.49 -27.63
C ASP A 181 9.56 -6.39 -27.76
N MET A 182 8.88 -7.52 -27.57
CA MET A 182 7.41 -7.68 -27.65
C MET A 182 6.67 -7.18 -26.40
N TYR A 183 7.22 -6.17 -25.71
CA TYR A 183 6.57 -5.52 -24.57
C TYR A 183 6.39 -4.03 -24.84
N PHE A 184 5.48 -3.41 -24.10
CA PHE A 184 5.21 -1.97 -24.22
C PHE A 184 6.46 -1.16 -23.79
N ASN A 185 6.74 -0.06 -24.49
CA ASN A 185 7.93 0.78 -24.27
C ASN A 185 9.27 0.01 -24.19
N SER A 186 9.44 -1.01 -25.04
CA SER A 186 10.66 -1.83 -25.08
C SER A 186 11.98 -1.07 -25.25
N ASP A 187 11.89 0.11 -25.86
CA ASP A 187 13.03 0.93 -26.27
C ASP A 187 13.37 2.00 -25.20
N GLU A 188 12.65 1.99 -24.08
CA GLU A 188 12.85 2.91 -22.96
C GLU A 188 14.15 2.63 -22.19
N LEU A 189 14.84 3.71 -21.82
CA LEU A 189 16.05 3.68 -21.01
C LEU A 189 15.71 3.60 -19.51
N VAL A 190 15.54 2.37 -19.02
CA VAL A 190 15.30 2.14 -17.59
C VAL A 190 16.56 2.42 -16.77
N SER A 191 16.49 3.38 -15.85
CA SER A 191 17.57 3.72 -14.89
C SER A 191 18.86 4.30 -15.49
N SER A 192 18.85 4.79 -16.73
CA SER A 192 19.99 5.47 -17.38
C SER A 192 19.55 6.78 -18.03
N VAL A 193 20.35 7.84 -17.88
CA VAL A 193 20.02 9.17 -18.44
C VAL A 193 20.51 9.31 -19.87
N GLU A 194 21.64 8.67 -20.19
CA GLU A 194 22.21 8.62 -21.53
C GLU A 194 22.36 7.15 -21.97
N ASP A 195 22.26 6.89 -23.28
CA ASP A 195 22.42 5.54 -23.85
C ASP A 195 23.70 4.84 -23.37
N VAL A 196 24.77 5.62 -23.25
CA VAL A 196 26.08 5.15 -22.78
C VAL A 196 26.04 4.65 -21.34
N GLU A 197 25.23 5.26 -20.47
CA GLU A 197 25.09 4.82 -19.08
C GLU A 197 24.37 3.47 -18.96
N GLY A 198 23.51 3.14 -19.93
CA GLY A 198 22.74 1.89 -19.94
C GLY A 198 23.58 0.63 -20.19
N PHE A 199 24.79 0.76 -20.75
CA PHE A 199 25.66 -0.38 -21.06
C PHE A 199 27.04 -0.35 -20.40
N LEU A 200 27.48 0.77 -19.83
CA LEU A 200 28.75 0.85 -19.12
C LEU A 200 28.71 0.07 -17.80
N ILE A 201 29.68 -0.83 -17.59
CA ILE A 201 29.80 -1.61 -16.36
C ILE A 201 31.00 -1.10 -15.55
N THR A 202 30.75 -0.79 -14.28
CA THR A 202 31.78 -0.44 -13.29
C THR A 202 31.89 -1.49 -12.18
N ASP A 203 33.07 -1.61 -11.58
CA ASP A 203 33.23 -2.32 -10.32
C ASP A 203 32.66 -1.52 -9.13
N MET A 204 32.73 -2.09 -7.92
CA MET A 204 32.25 -1.43 -6.70
C MET A 204 33.05 -0.18 -6.29
N ASP A 205 34.26 0.00 -6.86
CA ASP A 205 35.13 1.14 -6.62
C ASP A 205 34.95 2.22 -7.72
N GLY A 206 34.05 2.00 -8.69
CA GLY A 206 33.76 2.91 -9.79
C GLY A 206 34.74 2.82 -10.96
N ASN A 207 35.57 1.78 -11.03
CA ASN A 207 36.46 1.57 -12.18
C ASN A 207 35.70 0.87 -13.31
N TYR A 208 35.90 1.34 -14.54
CA TYR A 208 35.35 0.71 -15.74
C TYR A 208 35.88 -0.73 -15.90
N ILE A 209 34.96 -1.68 -16.07
CA ILE A 209 35.28 -3.10 -16.26
C ILE A 209 34.80 -3.68 -17.59
N GLY A 210 33.97 -2.94 -18.35
CA GLY A 210 33.51 -3.36 -19.67
C GLY A 210 32.13 -2.83 -20.02
N VAL A 211 31.53 -3.40 -21.06
CA VAL A 211 30.17 -3.10 -21.51
C VAL A 211 29.27 -4.33 -21.40
N ASN A 212 27.97 -4.13 -21.24
CA ASN A 212 26.97 -5.20 -21.31
C ASN A 212 26.51 -5.44 -22.78
N ASN A 213 25.54 -6.32 -22.98
CA ASN A 213 25.05 -6.69 -24.32
C ASN A 213 24.32 -5.55 -25.04
N ASN A 214 23.82 -4.53 -24.33
CA ASN A 214 23.10 -3.41 -24.93
C ASN A 214 24.03 -2.49 -25.75
N HIS A 215 25.35 -2.62 -25.57
CA HIS A 215 26.33 -1.88 -26.36
C HIS A 215 26.23 -2.17 -27.86
N GLU A 216 25.92 -3.42 -28.26
CA GLU A 216 25.79 -3.75 -29.68
C GLU A 216 24.62 -3.00 -30.32
N ALA A 217 23.46 -2.92 -29.64
CA ALA A 217 22.30 -2.18 -30.11
C ALA A 217 22.58 -0.67 -30.25
N TYR A 218 23.36 -0.10 -29.33
CA TYR A 218 23.79 1.30 -29.40
C TYR A 218 24.69 1.57 -30.62
N GLU A 219 25.66 0.71 -30.89
CA GLU A 219 26.54 0.85 -32.06
C GLU A 219 25.76 0.68 -33.38
N ASP A 220 24.83 -0.28 -33.44
CA ASP A 220 23.95 -0.46 -34.61
C ASP A 220 23.09 0.80 -34.87
N TYR A 221 22.54 1.41 -33.82
CA TYR A 221 21.79 2.67 -33.91
C TYR A 221 22.65 3.82 -34.46
N LEU A 222 23.90 3.96 -33.99
CA LEU A 222 24.81 5.00 -34.49
C LEU A 222 25.18 4.79 -35.95
N ASP A 223 25.44 3.54 -36.35
CA ASP A 223 25.76 3.15 -37.73
C ASP A 223 24.58 3.44 -38.68
N GLU A 224 23.35 3.15 -38.25
CA GLU A 224 22.12 3.48 -39.01
C GLU A 224 21.94 4.99 -39.22
N ASN A 225 22.39 5.80 -38.26
CA ASN A 225 22.29 7.26 -38.29
C ASN A 225 23.53 7.97 -38.87
N ASP A 226 24.54 7.23 -39.34
CA ASP A 226 25.82 7.75 -39.86
C ASP A 226 26.56 8.65 -38.84
N VAL A 227 26.52 8.24 -37.56
CA VAL A 227 27.16 8.92 -36.41
C VAL A 227 28.31 8.06 -35.88
N SER A 228 29.43 8.68 -35.52
CA SER A 228 30.59 7.97 -34.93
C SER A 228 30.43 7.79 -33.43
N SER A 229 30.75 6.59 -32.93
CA SER A 229 30.75 6.28 -31.50
C SER A 229 31.83 7.04 -30.71
N ILE A 230 31.41 7.59 -29.58
CA ILE A 230 32.27 8.33 -28.62
C ILE A 230 33.17 7.35 -27.83
N MET A 231 32.87 6.05 -27.85
CA MET A 231 33.61 5.03 -27.08
C MET A 231 34.99 4.69 -27.69
N TYR A 232 35.20 5.01 -28.97
CA TYR A 232 36.36 4.55 -29.75
C TYR A 232 37.30 5.67 -30.26
N ASP A 233 37.17 6.89 -29.73
CA ASP A 233 38.04 8.04 -30.05
C ASP A 233 39.46 8.01 -29.44
#